data_AF-A0A7W7FR78-F1
#
_entry.id   AF-A0A7W7FR78-F1
#
_cell.length_a   1.000
_cell.length_b   1.000
_cell.length_c   1.000
_cell.angle_alpha   90.00
_cell.angle_beta   90.00
_cell.angle_gamma   90.00
#
_symmetry.space_group_name_H-M   'P 1'
#
loop_
_entity.id
_entity.type
_entity.pdbx_description
1 polymer ?
#
loop_
_entity_poly.entity_id
_entity_poly.type
_entity_poly.pdbx_seq_one_letter_code
_entity_poly.pdbx_strand_id
1 'polypeptide(L)'
;MEFVRLVLIFLHLLGMAMLVGMILLQLKTAKDGPLNKGWLHGVLLQLVTGVALVGIAYPLGKDVDNIKIGVKLLVLIAIGAVVAANLSKQKIATWLVPTLAALTVLNVGVAVFWR
;
A
#
# COMPACT_ATOMS: atom_id res chain seq x y z
N MET A 1 13.31 16.25 -14.45
CA MET A 1 12.77 15.02 -13.83
C MET A 1 12.54 15.12 -12.32
N GLU A 2 13.20 16.04 -11.61
CA GLU A 2 13.07 16.13 -10.14
C GLU A 2 11.66 16.50 -9.66
N PHE A 3 10.99 17.48 -10.29
CA PHE A 3 9.61 17.82 -9.96
C PHE A 3 8.67 16.61 -10.07
N VAL A 4 8.79 15.83 -11.15
CA VAL A 4 8.00 14.59 -11.34
C VAL A 4 8.27 13.60 -10.22
N ARG A 5 9.54 13.43 -9.81
CA ARG A 5 9.89 12.59 -8.66
C ARG A 5 9.20 13.05 -7.38
N LEU A 6 9.18 14.35 -7.10
CA LEU A 6 8.53 14.90 -5.91
C LEU A 6 7.02 14.68 -5.94
N VAL A 7 6.37 14.89 -7.08
CA VAL A 7 4.94 14.58 -7.27
C VAL A 7 4.67 13.10 -7.03
N LEU A 8 5.49 12.21 -7.58
CA LEU A 8 5.34 10.77 -7.38
C LEU A 8 5.55 10.37 -5.91
N ILE A 9 6.53 10.93 -5.21
CA ILE A 9 6.72 10.71 -3.78
C ILE A 9 5.49 11.18 -3.02
N PHE A 10 4.99 12.39 -3.29
CA PHE A 10 3.81 12.93 -2.65
C PHE A 10 2.58 12.02 -2.84
N LEU A 11 2.30 11.61 -4.08
CA LEU A 11 1.20 10.68 -4.37
C LEU A 11 1.41 9.31 -3.71
N HIS A 12 2.65 8.82 -3.65
CA HIS A 12 2.97 7.59 -2.94
C HIS A 12 2.66 7.74 -1.44
N LEU A 13 3.07 8.82 -0.79
CA LEU A 13 2.73 9.08 0.61
C LEU A 13 1.21 9.14 0.84
N LEU A 14 0.45 9.77 -0.06
CA LEU A 14 -1.01 9.79 0.00
C LEU A 14 -1.62 8.38 -0.15
N GLY A 15 -1.07 7.55 -1.04
CA GLY A 15 -1.50 6.15 -1.17
C GLY A 15 -1.28 5.33 0.10
N MET A 16 -0.13 5.52 0.77
CA MET A 16 0.12 4.89 2.07
C MET A 16 -0.86 5.40 3.14
N ALA A 17 -1.06 6.72 3.21
CA ALA A 17 -1.99 7.33 4.16
C ALA A 17 -3.43 6.84 3.93
N MET A 18 -3.82 6.61 2.68
CA MET A 18 -5.12 6.04 2.34
C MET A 18 -5.28 4.62 2.88
N LEU A 19 -4.29 3.73 2.71
CA LEU A 19 -4.33 2.39 3.29
C LEU A 19 -4.44 2.43 4.82
N VAL A 20 -3.66 3.29 5.48
CA VAL A 20 -3.75 3.48 6.93
C VAL A 20 -5.13 4.03 7.34
N GLY A 21 -5.65 5.00 6.60
CA GLY A 21 -6.98 5.57 6.81
C GLY A 21 -8.10 4.55 6.65
N MET A 22 -7.95 3.60 5.71
CA MET A 22 -8.93 2.52 5.53
C MET A 22 -8.97 1.55 6.70
N ILE A 23 -7.84 1.30 7.39
CA ILE A 23 -7.84 0.54 8.65
C ILE A 23 -8.73 1.23 9.67
N LEU A 24 -8.50 2.52 9.92
CA LEU A 24 -9.24 3.31 10.91
C LEU A 24 -10.73 3.39 10.56
N LEU A 25 -11.04 3.61 9.28
CA LEU A 25 -12.41 3.65 8.79
C LEU A 25 -13.11 2.30 9.00
N GLN A 26 -12.48 1.19 8.58
CA GLN A 26 -13.05 -0.15 8.73
C GLN A 26 -13.33 -0.47 10.21
N LEU A 27 -12.39 -0.19 11.11
CA LEU A 27 -12.56 -0.43 12.54
C LEU A 27 -13.71 0.37 13.15
N LYS A 28 -13.96 1.59 12.64
CA LYS A 28 -15.02 2.47 13.16
C LYS A 28 -16.40 2.12 12.60
N THR A 29 -16.50 1.78 11.32
CA THR A 29 -17.80 1.69 10.63
C THR A 29 -18.23 0.28 10.30
N ALA A 30 -17.32 -0.69 10.22
CA ALA A 30 -17.62 -2.01 9.69
C ALA A 30 -16.59 -3.08 10.11
N LYS A 31 -16.27 -3.20 11.40
CA LYS A 31 -15.16 -4.06 11.88
C LYS A 31 -15.15 -5.47 11.27
N ASP A 32 -16.32 -6.11 11.20
CA ASP A 32 -16.51 -7.44 10.58
C ASP A 32 -17.42 -7.40 9.33
N GLY A 33 -17.73 -6.19 8.86
CA GLY A 33 -18.58 -5.91 7.71
C GLY A 33 -17.81 -5.91 6.39
N PRO A 34 -18.48 -5.54 5.28
CA PRO A 34 -17.85 -5.55 3.96
C PRO A 34 -16.68 -4.56 3.88
N LEU A 35 -15.67 -4.90 3.07
CA LEU A 35 -14.62 -3.95 2.70
C LEU A 35 -15.17 -2.93 1.70
N ASN A 36 -14.70 -1.69 1.79
CA ASN A 36 -15.00 -0.66 0.79
C ASN A 36 -13.90 -0.60 -0.31
N LYS A 37 -14.22 0.03 -1.45
CA LYS A 37 -13.29 0.17 -2.60
C LYS A 37 -12.07 1.07 -2.31
N GLY A 38 -12.09 1.86 -1.25
CA GLY A 38 -10.97 2.70 -0.82
C GLY A 38 -9.70 1.89 -0.57
N TRP A 39 -9.81 0.65 -0.10
CA TRP A 39 -8.67 -0.26 0.01
C TRP A 39 -7.98 -0.48 -1.35
N LEU A 40 -8.74 -0.78 -2.40
CA LEU A 40 -8.18 -0.97 -3.74
C LEU A 40 -7.59 0.31 -4.31
N HIS A 41 -8.22 1.46 -4.10
CA HIS A 41 -7.67 2.75 -4.52
C HIS A 41 -6.31 3.03 -3.86
N GLY A 42 -6.17 2.75 -2.56
CA GLY A 42 -4.90 2.86 -1.85
C GLY A 42 -3.83 1.93 -2.41
N VAL A 43 -4.19 0.65 -2.65
CA VAL A 43 -3.29 -0.35 -3.25
C VAL A 43 -2.83 0.07 -4.64
N LEU A 44 -3.76 0.47 -5.51
CA LEU A 44 -3.46 0.85 -6.89
C LEU A 44 -2.62 2.11 -6.95
N LEU A 45 -2.93 3.13 -6.15
CA LEU A 45 -2.13 4.35 -6.09
C LEU A 45 -0.71 4.04 -5.63
N GLN A 46 -0.55 3.20 -4.61
CA GLN A 46 0.75 2.73 -4.13
C GLN A 46 1.53 1.96 -5.21
N LEU A 47 0.86 1.07 -5.94
CA LEU A 47 1.48 0.23 -6.95
C LEU A 47 1.98 1.09 -8.12
N VAL A 48 1.10 1.92 -8.68
CA VAL A 48 1.41 2.77 -9.83
C VAL A 48 2.53 3.75 -9.49
N THR A 49 2.42 4.45 -8.36
CA THR A 49 3.46 5.41 -7.94
C THR A 49 4.76 4.72 -7.56
N GLY A 50 4.72 3.54 -6.94
CA GLY A 50 5.90 2.76 -6.61
C GLY A 50 6.67 2.30 -7.85
N VAL A 51 5.99 1.72 -8.83
CA VAL A 51 6.58 1.33 -10.12
C VAL A 51 7.15 2.54 -10.84
N ALA A 52 6.41 3.65 -10.89
CA ALA A 52 6.88 4.88 -11.51
C ALA A 52 8.14 5.44 -10.83
N LEU A 53 8.19 5.45 -9.49
CA LEU A 53 9.35 5.92 -8.72
C LEU A 53 10.60 5.10 -9.01
N VAL A 54 10.47 3.78 -9.09
CA VAL A 54 11.58 2.88 -9.44
C VAL A 54 12.02 3.12 -10.88
N GLY A 55 11.07 3.24 -11.82
CA GLY A 55 11.35 3.51 -13.23
C GLY A 55 12.14 4.80 -13.46
N ILE A 56 11.87 5.87 -12.70
CA ILE A 56 12.62 7.13 -12.81
C ILE A 56 13.89 7.17 -11.95
N ALA A 57 14.08 6.24 -11.01
CA ALA A 57 15.25 6.24 -10.13
C ALA A 57 16.55 5.92 -10.88
N TYR A 58 16.53 4.92 -11.78
CA TYR A 58 17.69 4.55 -12.59
C TYR A 58 18.19 5.66 -13.52
N PRO A 59 17.35 6.32 -14.35
CA PRO A 59 17.81 7.43 -15.21
C PRO A 59 18.24 8.67 -14.42
N LEU A 60 17.87 8.78 -13.14
CA LEU A 60 18.35 9.82 -12.23
C LEU A 60 19.67 9.46 -11.53
N GLY A 61 20.26 8.29 -11.82
CA GLY A 61 21.52 7.84 -11.23
C GLY A 61 21.41 7.56 -9.73
N LYS A 62 20.22 7.21 -9.22
CA LYS A 62 20.04 6.88 -7.80
C LYS A 62 20.37 5.42 -7.53
N ASP A 63 20.98 5.16 -6.38
CA ASP A 63 21.14 3.80 -5.88
C ASP A 63 19.78 3.23 -5.47
N VAL A 64 19.47 2.06 -6.03
CA VAL A 64 18.19 1.38 -5.86
C VAL A 64 18.42 0.03 -5.21
N ASP A 65 17.97 -0.13 -3.96
CA ASP A 65 17.90 -1.44 -3.32
C ASP A 65 16.68 -2.21 -3.88
N ASN A 66 16.97 -3.07 -4.87
CA ASN A 66 15.96 -3.89 -5.53
C ASN A 66 15.35 -4.94 -4.60
N ILE A 67 16.07 -5.39 -3.57
CA ILE A 67 15.54 -6.35 -2.59
C ILE A 67 14.48 -5.66 -1.74
N LYS A 68 14.79 -4.48 -1.20
CA LYS A 68 13.83 -3.66 -0.45
C LYS A 68 12.59 -3.36 -1.28
N ILE A 69 12.75 -3.01 -2.55
CA ILE A 69 11.63 -2.76 -3.47
C ILE A 69 10.81 -4.03 -3.72
N GLY A 70 11.47 -5.16 -3.98
CA GLY A 70 10.80 -6.45 -4.19
C GLY A 70 9.96 -6.86 -2.99
N VAL A 71 10.48 -6.71 -1.77
CA VAL A 71 9.73 -6.97 -0.53
C VAL A 71 8.52 -6.06 -0.41
N LYS A 72 8.67 -4.74 -0.61
CA LYS A 72 7.54 -3.81 -0.55
C LYS A 72 6.45 -4.14 -1.57
N LEU A 73 6.86 -4.47 -2.80
CA LEU A 73 5.96 -4.85 -3.87
C LEU A 73 5.19 -6.12 -3.52
N LEU A 74 5.88 -7.14 -3.00
CA LEU A 74 5.27 -8.41 -2.59
C LEU A 74 4.23 -8.20 -1.49
N VAL A 75 4.56 -7.42 -0.45
CA VAL A 75 3.62 -7.11 0.64
C VAL A 75 2.41 -6.34 0.11
N LEU A 76 2.62 -5.36 -0.77
CA LEU A 76 1.53 -4.59 -1.38
C LEU A 76 0.61 -5.47 -2.24
N ILE A 77 1.17 -6.39 -3.03
CA ILE A 77 0.40 -7.36 -3.83
C ILE A 77 -0.40 -8.27 -2.91
N ALA A 78 0.18 -8.76 -1.81
CA ALA A 78 -0.54 -9.57 -0.83
C ALA A 78 -1.74 -8.81 -0.25
N ILE A 79 -1.57 -7.54 0.14
CA ILE A 79 -2.67 -6.68 0.60
C ILE A 79 -3.75 -6.58 -0.50
N GLY A 80 -3.36 -6.27 -1.74
CA GLY A 80 -4.27 -6.15 -2.87
C GLY A 80 -5.07 -7.42 -3.14
N ALA A 81 -4.40 -8.58 -3.12
CA ALA A 81 -5.02 -9.88 -3.33
C ALA A 81 -6.04 -10.21 -2.22
N VAL A 82 -5.67 -10.01 -0.95
CA VAL A 82 -6.58 -10.23 0.18
C VAL A 82 -7.80 -9.32 0.10
N VAL A 83 -7.60 -8.03 -0.20
CA VAL A 83 -8.70 -7.07 -0.37
C VAL A 83 -9.62 -7.50 -1.51
N ALA A 84 -9.06 -7.77 -2.70
CA ALA A 84 -9.84 -8.14 -3.88
C ALA A 84 -10.67 -9.42 -3.66
N ALA A 85 -10.08 -10.44 -3.02
CA ALA A 85 -10.76 -11.70 -2.72
C ALA A 85 -11.90 -11.58 -1.69
N ASN A 86 -11.94 -10.48 -0.90
CA ASN A 86 -12.93 -10.29 0.16
C ASN A 86 -13.86 -9.08 -0.08
N LEU A 87 -13.66 -8.32 -1.15
CA LEU A 87 -14.41 -7.09 -1.42
C LEU A 87 -15.92 -7.32 -1.63
N SER A 88 -16.29 -8.45 -2.23
CA SER A 88 -17.70 -8.79 -2.49
C SER A 88 -18.39 -9.48 -1.31
N LYS A 89 -17.67 -9.74 -0.20
CA LYS A 89 -18.22 -10.45 0.96
C LYS A 89 -18.96 -9.46 1.87
N GLN A 90 -20.20 -9.82 2.24
CA GLN A 90 -21.00 -9.04 3.19
C GLN A 90 -20.50 -9.14 4.64
N LYS A 91 -19.83 -10.25 4.97
CA LYS A 91 -19.20 -10.48 6.25
C LYS A 91 -17.81 -11.04 6.00
N ILE A 92 -16.81 -10.43 6.64
CA ILE A 92 -15.41 -10.86 6.56
C ILE A 92 -15.02 -11.60 7.84
N ALA A 93 -13.93 -12.34 7.78
CA ALA A 93 -13.39 -12.96 8.98
C ALA A 93 -12.82 -11.90 9.93
N THR A 94 -12.98 -12.11 11.24
CA THR A 94 -12.54 -11.17 12.29
C THR A 94 -11.03 -10.90 12.28
N TRP A 95 -10.24 -11.85 11.76
CA TRP A 95 -8.79 -11.72 11.62
C TRP A 95 -8.36 -10.89 10.40
N LEU A 96 -9.25 -10.64 9.45
CA LEU A 96 -8.88 -10.04 8.16
C LEU A 96 -8.40 -8.60 8.32
N VAL A 97 -9.13 -7.76 9.05
CA VAL A 97 -8.76 -6.36 9.27
C VAL A 97 -7.45 -6.22 10.05
N PRO A 98 -7.22 -6.96 11.16
CA PRO A 98 -5.92 -7.03 11.82
C PRO A 98 -4.77 -7.44 10.89
N THR A 99 -4.98 -8.44 10.02
CA THR A 99 -3.97 -8.86 9.04
C THR A 99 -3.66 -7.76 8.03
N LEU A 100 -4.67 -7.10 7.45
CA LEU A 100 -4.45 -5.98 6.54
C LEU A 100 -3.73 -4.81 7.22
N ALA A 101 -4.06 -4.55 8.49
CA ALA A 101 -3.39 -3.52 9.28
C ALA A 101 -1.91 -3.87 9.53
N ALA A 102 -1.62 -5.09 9.95
CA ALA A 102 -0.26 -5.57 10.18
C ALA A 102 0.58 -5.52 8.90
N LEU A 103 0.04 -5.99 7.77
CA LEU A 103 0.71 -5.92 6.47
C LEU A 103 0.98 -4.48 6.01
N THR A 104 0.03 -3.57 6.23
CA THR A 104 0.18 -2.15 5.89
C THR A 104 1.29 -1.51 6.72
N VAL A 105 1.27 -1.72 8.04
CA VAL A 105 2.30 -1.21 8.96
C VAL A 105 3.67 -1.81 8.65
N LEU A 106 3.73 -3.11 8.36
CA LEU A 106 4.95 -3.78 7.92
C LEU A 106 5.52 -3.13 6.67
N ASN A 107 4.69 -2.88 5.65
CA ASN A 107 5.13 -2.26 4.40
C ASN A 107 5.70 -0.83 4.62
N VAL A 108 5.08 -0.05 5.51
CA VAL A 108 5.58 1.26 5.93
C VAL A 108 6.89 1.12 6.70
N GLY A 109 6.98 0.16 7.61
CA GLY A 109 8.19 -0.13 8.38
C GLY A 109 9.38 -0.50 7.47
N VAL A 110 9.17 -1.38 6.49
CA VAL A 110 10.18 -1.71 5.48
C VAL A 110 10.60 -0.45 4.71
N ALA A 111 9.66 0.43 4.36
CA ALA A 111 10.01 1.67 3.65
C ALA A 111 10.94 2.58 4.46
N VAL A 112 10.69 2.71 5.78
CA VAL A 112 11.37 3.67 6.65
C VAL A 112 12.63 3.11 7.31
N PHE A 113 12.59 1.88 7.82
CA PHE A 113 13.64 1.34 8.69
C PHE A 113 14.66 0.45 7.98
N TRP A 114 14.36 -0.07 6.79
CA TRP A 114 15.33 -0.84 5.99
C TRP A 114 16.33 0.11 5.33
N ARG A 115 17.62 -0.10 5.57
CA ARG A 115 18.74 0.68 5.01
C ARG A 115 19.64 -0.18 4.15
#